data_AF-A0A9D3Z162-F1
#
_entry.id   AF-A0A9D3Z162-F1
#
_cell.length_a   1.000
_cell.length_b   1.000
_cell.length_c   1.000
_cell.angle_alpha   90.00
_cell.angle_beta   90.00
_cell.angle_gamma   90.00
#
_symmetry.space_group_name_H-M   'P 1'
#
loop_
_entity.id
_entity.type
_entity.pdbx_description
1 polymer ?
#
loop_
_entity_poly.entity_id
_entity_poly.type
_entity_poly.pdbx_seq_one_letter_code
_entity_poly.pdbx_strand_id
1 'polypeptide(L)'
;MYIHTYIHTYIHTYIHTYIHTYIHTYIHTYIHTYIHTYRHTDIHTYIHTYIHTYIHTYIHTYHKYIHSYIHTYIHTYIHTYIHTYIHTYIHTYIHTYHKYIHSYIHTYIHTYIYAYMHTYIHTYIHTYIHTYIHTYIHTYIHTYIHTYIHTYMHTSIHAYIHTYMHTYILVLSMPMSTNWLPSV
;
A
#
# COMPACT_ATOMS: atom_id res chain seq x y z
N MET A 1 -96.91 68.54 57.38
CA MET A 1 -95.60 68.97 56.85
C MET A 1 -94.46 68.04 57.27
N TYR A 2 -94.27 67.78 58.57
CA TYR A 2 -93.19 66.92 59.11
C TYR A 2 -93.17 65.47 58.59
N ILE A 3 -94.36 64.84 58.50
CA ILE A 3 -94.50 63.46 57.98
C ILE A 3 -94.10 63.40 56.51
N HIS A 4 -94.49 64.40 55.72
CA HIS A 4 -94.17 64.45 54.30
C HIS A 4 -92.68 64.65 54.05
N THR A 5 -92.01 65.52 54.82
CA THR A 5 -90.56 65.70 54.71
C THR A 5 -89.81 64.45 55.15
N TYR A 6 -90.23 63.78 56.23
CA TYR A 6 -89.60 62.56 56.73
C TYR A 6 -89.73 61.40 55.72
N ILE A 7 -90.94 61.17 55.21
CA ILE A 7 -91.19 60.14 54.18
C ILE A 7 -90.39 60.46 52.92
N HIS A 8 -90.39 61.71 52.46
CA HIS A 8 -89.63 62.12 51.30
C HIS A 8 -88.12 61.91 51.50
N THR A 9 -87.55 62.34 52.63
CA THR A 9 -86.12 62.15 52.89
C THR A 9 -85.76 60.69 53.05
N TYR A 10 -86.60 59.87 53.70
CA TYR A 10 -86.34 58.45 53.90
C TYR A 10 -86.42 57.67 52.60
N ILE A 11 -87.47 57.92 51.79
CA ILE A 11 -87.61 57.30 50.46
C ILE A 11 -86.47 57.77 49.56
N HIS A 12 -86.16 59.07 49.54
CA HIS A 12 -85.10 59.59 48.70
C HIS A 12 -83.74 59.02 49.10
N THR A 13 -83.37 59.01 50.38
CA THR A 13 -82.08 58.46 50.81
C THR A 13 -82.03 56.96 50.62
N TYR A 14 -83.08 56.22 50.94
CA TYR A 14 -83.11 54.77 50.75
C TYR A 14 -83.02 54.39 49.27
N ILE A 15 -83.85 54.98 48.42
CA ILE A 15 -83.83 54.72 46.98
C ILE A 15 -82.50 55.20 46.37
N HIS A 16 -82.04 56.40 46.71
CA HIS A 16 -80.79 56.91 46.16
C HIS A 16 -79.61 56.07 46.63
N THR A 17 -79.48 55.75 47.91
CA THR A 17 -78.35 54.94 48.40
C THR A 17 -78.42 53.53 47.88
N TYR A 18 -79.58 52.88 47.88
CA TYR A 18 -79.73 51.52 47.38
C TYR A 18 -79.46 51.44 45.88
N ILE A 19 -80.09 52.29 45.07
CA ILE A 19 -79.89 52.31 43.62
C ILE A 19 -78.45 52.72 43.30
N HIS A 20 -77.92 53.78 43.91
CA HIS A 20 -76.57 54.22 43.64
C HIS A 20 -75.55 53.16 44.05
N THR A 21 -75.65 52.58 45.25
CA THR A 21 -74.70 51.54 45.69
C THR A 21 -74.85 50.29 44.86
N TYR A 22 -76.06 49.82 44.57
CA TYR A 22 -76.27 48.62 43.76
C TYR A 22 -75.79 48.81 42.32
N ILE A 23 -76.19 49.90 41.65
CA ILE A 23 -75.75 50.18 40.28
C ILE A 23 -74.25 50.44 40.25
N HIS A 24 -73.72 51.28 41.14
CA HIS A 24 -72.29 51.56 41.17
C HIS A 24 -71.48 50.30 41.47
N THR A 25 -71.84 49.50 42.47
CA THR A 25 -71.10 48.28 42.79
C THR A 25 -71.24 47.25 41.69
N TYR A 26 -72.43 47.02 41.14
CA TYR A 26 -72.64 46.06 40.06
C TYR A 26 -71.91 46.48 38.79
N ILE A 27 -72.08 47.71 38.33
CA ILE A 27 -71.40 48.22 37.13
C ILE A 27 -69.90 48.25 37.36
N HIS A 28 -69.42 48.80 38.48
CA HIS A 28 -68.00 48.87 38.75
C HIS A 28 -67.39 47.47 38.87
N THR A 29 -67.99 46.55 39.62
CA THR A 29 -67.46 45.18 39.74
C THR A 29 -67.55 44.45 38.42
N TYR A 30 -68.67 44.50 37.69
CA TYR A 30 -68.81 43.83 36.40
C TYR A 30 -67.84 44.38 35.36
N ILE A 31 -67.79 45.69 35.16
CA ILE A 31 -66.88 46.32 34.20
C ILE A 31 -65.43 46.12 34.63
N HIS A 32 -65.09 46.38 35.89
CA HIS A 32 -63.72 46.22 36.35
C HIS A 32 -63.28 44.77 36.27
N THR A 33 -64.06 43.81 36.80
CA THR A 33 -63.69 42.39 36.74
C THR A 33 -63.66 41.91 35.31
N TYR A 34 -64.67 42.16 34.49
CA TYR A 34 -64.72 41.68 33.12
C TYR A 34 -63.59 42.28 32.27
N ILE A 35 -63.44 43.60 32.25
CA ILE A 35 -62.39 44.25 31.45
C ILE A 35 -61.01 43.90 32.01
N HIS A 36 -60.81 43.96 33.33
CA HIS A 36 -59.50 43.68 33.90
C HIS A 36 -59.13 42.21 33.72
N THR A 37 -60.01 41.27 34.05
CA THR A 37 -59.71 39.84 33.89
C THR A 37 -59.53 39.51 32.42
N TYR A 38 -60.47 39.82 31.54
CA TYR A 38 -60.38 39.49 30.12
C TYR A 38 -59.13 40.11 29.48
N ARG A 39 -58.91 41.41 29.67
CA ARG A 39 -57.74 42.09 29.11
C ARG A 39 -56.45 41.57 29.72
N HIS A 40 -56.39 41.37 31.03
CA HIS A 40 -55.18 40.87 31.67
C HIS A 40 -54.90 39.42 31.26
N THR A 41 -55.90 38.53 31.28
CA THR A 41 -55.72 37.13 30.92
C THR A 41 -55.39 36.99 29.45
N ASP A 42 -56.08 37.67 28.54
CA ASP A 42 -55.82 37.53 27.11
C ASP A 42 -54.49 38.14 26.72
N ILE A 43 -54.16 39.34 27.20
CA ILE A 43 -52.87 39.96 26.89
C ILE A 43 -51.74 39.16 27.54
N HIS A 44 -51.87 38.77 28.81
CA HIS A 44 -50.85 38.00 29.48
C HIS A 44 -50.68 36.61 28.84
N THR A 45 -51.76 35.89 28.58
CA THR A 45 -51.67 34.57 27.93
C THR A 45 -51.14 34.70 26.52
N TYR A 46 -51.61 35.63 25.70
CA TYR A 46 -51.12 35.83 24.35
C TYR A 46 -49.64 36.18 24.34
N ILE A 47 -49.22 37.22 25.08
CA ILE A 47 -47.83 37.65 25.13
C ILE A 47 -46.95 36.55 25.72
N HIS A 48 -47.32 36.01 26.89
CA HIS A 48 -46.52 35.00 27.56
C HIS A 48 -46.43 33.74 26.71
N THR A 49 -47.54 33.19 26.22
CA THR A 49 -47.49 31.95 25.43
C THR A 49 -46.80 32.17 24.10
N TYR A 50 -47.11 33.24 23.36
CA TYR A 50 -46.51 33.49 22.06
C TYR A 50 -45.01 33.76 22.17
N ILE A 51 -44.60 34.69 23.05
CA ILE A 51 -43.18 35.02 23.21
C ILE A 51 -42.42 33.83 23.80
N HIS A 52 -42.94 33.19 24.84
CA HIS A 52 -42.26 32.04 25.44
C HIS A 52 -42.14 30.88 24.46
N THR A 53 -43.21 30.52 23.74
CA THR A 53 -43.15 29.43 22.75
C THR A 53 -42.25 29.78 21.59
N TYR A 54 -42.29 31.02 21.08
CA TYR A 54 -41.42 31.47 20.01
C TYR A 54 -39.94 31.43 20.42
N ILE A 55 -39.60 32.02 21.56
CA ILE A 55 -38.22 32.03 22.06
C ILE A 55 -37.75 30.61 22.34
N HIS A 56 -38.57 29.79 23.01
CA HIS A 56 -38.21 28.41 23.33
C HIS A 56 -38.00 27.57 22.06
N THR A 57 -38.91 27.66 21.09
CA THR A 57 -38.77 26.94 19.81
C THR A 57 -37.56 27.42 19.02
N TYR A 58 -37.30 28.73 18.99
CA TYR A 58 -36.13 29.28 18.33
C TYR A 58 -34.82 28.80 18.98
N ILE A 59 -34.69 28.89 20.31
CA ILE A 59 -33.51 28.40 21.03
C ILE A 59 -33.32 26.91 20.81
N HIS A 60 -34.39 26.12 20.91
CA HIS A 60 -34.32 24.67 20.72
C HIS A 60 -33.91 24.28 19.29
N THR A 61 -34.47 24.95 18.28
CA THR A 61 -34.08 24.71 16.87
C THR A 61 -32.64 25.12 16.61
N TYR A 62 -32.20 26.25 17.15
CA TYR A 62 -30.81 26.70 17.05
C TYR A 62 -29.84 25.73 17.73
N HIS A 63 -30.18 25.23 18.92
CA HIS A 63 -29.40 24.22 19.62
C HIS A 63 -29.30 22.92 18.80
N LYS A 64 -30.41 22.46 18.22
CA LYS A 64 -30.43 21.28 17.34
C LYS A 64 -29.56 21.48 16.10
N TYR A 65 -29.58 22.69 15.51
CA TYR A 65 -28.72 23.04 14.39
C TYR A 65 -27.23 22.98 14.76
N ILE A 66 -26.84 23.59 15.89
CA ILE A 66 -25.47 23.53 16.40
C ILE A 66 -25.04 22.08 16.63
N HIS A 67 -25.88 21.29 17.31
CA HIS A 67 -25.58 19.88 17.57
C HIS A 67 -25.40 19.09 16.28
N SER A 68 -26.30 19.26 15.31
CA SER A 68 -26.20 18.66 13.98
C SER A 68 -24.92 19.07 13.27
N TYR A 69 -24.58 20.36 13.29
CA TYR A 69 -23.37 20.89 12.65
C TYR A 69 -22.10 20.32 13.28
N ILE A 70 -22.02 20.31 14.62
CA ILE A 70 -20.88 19.74 15.35
C ILE A 70 -20.78 18.24 15.07
N HIS A 71 -21.89 17.50 15.16
CA HIS A 71 -21.88 16.07 14.90
C HIS A 71 -21.44 15.76 13.47
N THR A 72 -22.01 16.45 12.47
CA THR A 72 -21.63 16.25 11.06
C THR A 72 -20.19 16.65 10.82
N TYR A 73 -19.72 17.78 11.33
CA TYR A 73 -18.33 18.21 11.16
C TYR A 73 -17.35 17.25 11.83
N ILE A 74 -17.57 16.89 13.10
CA ILE A 74 -16.71 15.95 13.82
C ILE A 74 -16.75 14.59 13.15
N HIS A 75 -17.94 14.06 12.88
CA HIS A 75 -18.08 12.74 12.26
C HIS A 75 -17.42 12.73 10.89
N THR A 76 -17.71 13.69 10.02
CA THR A 76 -17.09 13.74 8.68
C THR A 76 -15.59 13.92 8.79
N TYR A 77 -15.09 14.87 9.58
CA TYR A 77 -13.66 15.12 9.72
C TYR A 77 -12.93 13.91 10.30
N ILE A 78 -13.35 13.39 11.45
CA ILE A 78 -12.73 12.24 12.10
C ILE A 78 -12.85 11.01 11.22
N HIS A 79 -14.05 10.68 10.76
CA HIS A 79 -14.26 9.49 9.95
C HIS A 79 -13.46 9.57 8.66
N THR A 80 -13.56 10.67 7.90
CA THR A 80 -12.82 10.78 6.63
C THR A 80 -11.31 10.81 6.88
N TYR A 81 -10.81 11.61 7.82
CA TYR A 81 -9.38 11.71 8.07
C TYR A 81 -8.80 10.40 8.58
N ILE A 82 -9.39 9.81 9.63
CA ILE A 82 -8.89 8.55 10.20
C ILE A 82 -9.04 7.41 9.20
N HIS A 83 -10.21 7.27 8.57
CA HIS A 83 -10.44 6.19 7.62
C HIS A 83 -9.50 6.32 6.42
N THR A 84 -9.39 7.51 5.82
CA THR A 84 -8.50 7.71 4.66
C THR A 84 -7.04 7.53 5.05
N TYR A 85 -6.59 8.08 6.18
CA TYR A 85 -5.21 7.95 6.62
C TYR A 85 -4.85 6.49 6.94
N ILE A 86 -5.67 5.79 7.72
CA ILE A 86 -5.43 4.38 8.06
C ILE A 86 -5.50 3.53 6.80
N HIS A 87 -6.53 3.70 5.97
CA HIS A 87 -6.68 2.93 4.74
C HIS A 87 -5.50 3.15 3.79
N THR A 88 -5.10 4.40 3.55
CA THR A 88 -3.96 4.72 2.68
C THR A 88 -2.65 4.20 3.25
N TYR A 89 -2.42 4.35 4.56
CA TYR A 89 -1.22 3.82 5.21
C TYR A 89 -1.14 2.29 5.12
N ILE A 90 -2.21 1.57 5.46
CA ILE A 90 -2.25 0.10 5.38
C ILE A 90 -2.08 -0.35 3.93
N HIS A 91 -2.80 0.27 3.00
CA HIS A 91 -2.72 -0.09 1.58
C HIS A 91 -1.32 0.14 1.01
N THR A 92 -0.69 1.28 1.32
CA THR A 92 0.67 1.59 0.86
C THR A 92 1.69 0.65 1.50
N TYR A 93 1.55 0.33 2.79
CA TYR A 93 2.42 -0.62 3.47
C TYR A 93 2.35 -2.03 2.87
N ILE A 94 1.14 -2.55 2.65
CA ILE A 94 0.94 -3.87 2.03
C ILE A 94 1.51 -3.88 0.61
N HIS A 95 1.23 -2.84 -0.19
CA HIS A 95 1.72 -2.75 -1.56
C HIS A 95 3.24 -2.67 -1.64
N THR A 96 3.88 -1.87 -0.77
CA THR A 96 5.34 -1.78 -0.71
C THR A 96 5.98 -3.09 -0.24
N TYR A 97 5.39 -3.77 0.74
CA TYR A 97 5.84 -5.07 1.19
C TYR A 97 5.72 -6.13 0.09
N HIS A 98 4.62 -6.14 -0.67
CA HIS A 98 4.46 -7.03 -1.82
C HIS A 98 5.52 -6.78 -2.90
N LYS A 99 5.79 -5.50 -3.21
CA LYS A 99 6.86 -5.12 -4.16
C LYS A 99 8.23 -5.61 -3.67
N TYR A 100 8.51 -5.49 -2.37
CA TYR A 100 9.75 -6.00 -1.79
C TYR A 100 9.87 -7.52 -1.95
N ILE A 101 8.82 -8.28 -1.63
CA ILE A 101 8.80 -9.74 -1.81
C ILE A 101 9.04 -10.09 -3.28
N HIS A 102 8.32 -9.45 -4.21
CA HIS A 102 8.47 -9.72 -5.63
C HIS A 102 9.91 -9.44 -6.10
N SER A 103 10.47 -8.30 -5.69
CA SER A 103 11.86 -7.96 -6.01
C SER A 103 12.84 -8.98 -5.43
N TYR A 104 12.64 -9.41 -4.18
CA TYR A 104 13.49 -10.39 -3.51
C TYR A 104 13.44 -11.75 -4.21
N ILE A 105 12.24 -12.22 -4.56
CA ILE A 105 12.05 -13.47 -5.30
C ILE A 105 12.70 -13.36 -6.67
N HIS A 106 12.46 -12.27 -7.40
CA HIS A 106 13.05 -12.06 -8.73
C HIS A 106 14.57 -12.03 -8.65
N THR A 107 15.16 -11.26 -7.74
CA THR A 107 16.62 -11.22 -7.59
C THR A 107 17.17 -12.55 -7.16
N TYR A 108 16.56 -13.24 -6.18
CA TYR A 108 17.04 -14.55 -5.73
C TYR A 108 16.99 -15.58 -6.86
N ILE A 109 15.84 -15.73 -7.53
CA ILE A 109 15.67 -16.67 -8.64
C ILE A 109 16.61 -16.31 -9.78
N HIS A 110 16.60 -15.05 -10.22
CA HIS A 110 17.42 -14.64 -11.36
C HIS A 110 18.91 -14.76 -11.04
N THR A 111 19.39 -14.26 -9.90
CA THR A 111 20.82 -14.35 -9.58
C THR A 111 21.23 -15.79 -9.36
N TYR A 112 20.50 -16.57 -8.56
CA TYR A 112 20.89 -17.92 -8.23
C TYR A 112 20.78 -18.86 -9.42
N ILE A 113 19.61 -18.91 -10.08
CA ILE A 113 19.40 -19.84 -11.19
C ILE A 113 20.21 -19.41 -12.40
N TYR A 114 20.19 -18.13 -12.79
CA TYR A 114 20.93 -17.70 -13.96
C TYR A 114 22.44 -17.80 -13.74
N ALA A 115 22.97 -17.34 -12.60
CA ALA A 115 24.40 -17.46 -12.35
C ALA A 115 24.82 -18.92 -12.20
N TYR A 116 24.05 -19.76 -11.50
CA TYR A 116 24.36 -21.19 -11.39
C TYR A 116 24.32 -21.89 -12.75
N MET A 117 23.25 -21.70 -13.54
CA MET A 117 23.13 -22.30 -14.86
C MET A 117 24.21 -21.78 -15.80
N HIS A 118 24.46 -20.47 -15.83
CA HIS A 118 25.50 -19.88 -16.67
C HIS A 118 26.88 -20.39 -16.27
N THR A 119 27.22 -20.37 -14.97
CA THR A 119 28.52 -20.87 -14.50
C THR A 119 28.66 -22.37 -14.72
N TYR A 120 27.66 -23.19 -14.40
CA TYR A 120 27.71 -24.63 -14.60
C TYR A 120 27.82 -24.98 -16.07
N ILE A 121 26.96 -24.44 -16.93
CA ILE A 121 27.00 -24.72 -18.37
C ILE A 121 28.31 -24.20 -18.96
N HIS A 122 28.68 -22.95 -18.67
CA HIS A 122 29.90 -22.38 -19.22
C HIS A 122 31.12 -23.16 -18.75
N THR A 123 31.25 -23.46 -17.44
CA THR A 123 32.40 -24.21 -16.93
C THR A 123 32.39 -25.63 -17.45
N TYR A 124 31.28 -26.35 -17.43
CA TYR A 124 31.20 -27.72 -17.93
C TYR A 124 31.51 -27.79 -19.41
N ILE A 125 30.84 -27.00 -20.26
CA ILE A 125 31.07 -27.01 -21.71
C ILE A 125 32.48 -26.53 -22.01
N HIS A 126 32.92 -25.41 -21.43
CA HIS A 126 34.24 -24.88 -21.70
C HIS A 126 35.32 -25.84 -21.24
N THR A 127 35.27 -26.33 -19.99
CA THR A 127 36.27 -27.28 -19.50
C THR A 127 36.21 -28.58 -20.26
N TYR A 128 35.06 -29.19 -20.48
CA TYR A 128 34.95 -30.45 -21.20
C TYR A 128 35.44 -30.32 -22.64
N ILE A 129 34.92 -29.36 -23.40
CA ILE A 129 35.32 -29.18 -24.80
C ILE A 129 36.77 -28.74 -24.90
N HIS A 130 37.19 -27.73 -24.13
CA HIS A 130 38.57 -27.25 -24.16
C HIS A 130 39.52 -28.35 -23.73
N THR A 131 39.30 -29.02 -22.59
CA THR A 131 40.20 -30.08 -22.14
C THR A 131 40.16 -31.27 -23.08
N TYR A 132 38.99 -31.75 -23.53
CA TYR A 132 38.90 -32.89 -24.43
C TYR A 132 39.57 -32.60 -25.77
N ILE A 133 39.20 -31.50 -26.43
CA ILE A 133 39.78 -31.14 -27.74
C ILE A 133 41.25 -30.82 -27.58
N HIS A 134 41.63 -29.97 -26.62
CA HIS A 134 43.04 -29.62 -26.42
C HIS A 134 43.85 -30.84 -26.07
N THR A 135 43.46 -31.65 -25.08
CA THR A 135 44.22 -32.84 -24.70
C THR A 135 44.22 -33.87 -25.80
N TYR A 136 43.10 -34.19 -26.44
CA TYR A 136 43.05 -35.18 -27.50
C TYR A 136 43.88 -34.75 -28.70
N ILE A 137 43.67 -33.55 -29.23
CA ILE A 137 44.42 -33.05 -30.38
C ILE A 137 45.89 -32.88 -30.03
N HIS A 138 46.20 -32.22 -28.91
CA HIS A 138 47.59 -32.00 -28.50
C HIS A 138 48.28 -33.34 -28.26
N THR A 139 47.70 -34.24 -27.47
CA THR A 139 48.34 -35.53 -27.19
C THR A 139 48.42 -36.39 -28.45
N TYR A 140 47.36 -36.50 -29.25
CA TYR A 140 47.40 -37.31 -30.46
C TYR A 140 48.41 -36.77 -31.46
N ILE A 141 48.34 -35.48 -31.81
CA ILE A 141 49.27 -34.87 -32.77
C ILE A 141 50.70 -34.90 -32.20
N HIS A 142 50.90 -34.42 -30.98
CA HIS A 142 52.23 -34.39 -30.37
C HIS A 142 52.80 -35.79 -30.24
N THR A 143 52.09 -36.74 -29.64
CA THR A 143 52.62 -38.10 -29.46
C THR A 143 52.78 -38.79 -30.80
N TYR A 144 51.81 -38.76 -31.70
CA TYR A 144 51.91 -39.45 -32.99
C TYR A 144 53.04 -38.86 -33.83
N ILE A 145 53.06 -37.54 -34.06
CA ILE A 145 54.09 -36.90 -34.88
C ILE A 145 55.45 -37.02 -34.22
N HIS A 146 55.58 -36.68 -32.94
CA HIS A 146 56.86 -36.72 -32.25
C HIS A 146 57.38 -38.15 -32.17
N THR A 147 56.58 -39.13 -31.74
CA THR A 147 57.04 -40.51 -31.64
C THR A 147 57.32 -41.10 -33.01
N TYR A 148 56.47 -40.87 -34.02
CA TYR A 148 56.68 -41.40 -35.36
C TYR A 148 57.94 -40.82 -35.99
N ILE A 149 58.09 -39.48 -36.02
CA ILE A 149 59.28 -38.84 -36.59
C ILE A 149 60.52 -39.23 -35.79
N HIS A 150 60.48 -39.14 -34.46
CA HIS A 150 61.64 -39.46 -33.62
C HIS A 150 62.04 -40.92 -33.78
N THR A 151 61.11 -41.87 -33.68
CA THR A 151 61.42 -43.30 -33.83
C THR A 151 61.84 -43.65 -35.24
N TYR A 152 61.19 -43.12 -36.28
CA TYR A 152 61.55 -43.37 -37.66
C TYR A 152 62.95 -42.82 -37.97
N MET A 153 63.22 -41.56 -37.62
CA MET A 153 64.54 -40.95 -37.84
C MET A 153 65.61 -41.66 -37.02
N HIS A 154 65.36 -41.92 -35.74
CA HIS A 154 66.32 -42.60 -34.86
C HIS A 154 66.61 -44.03 -35.34
N THR A 155 65.58 -44.83 -35.64
CA THR A 155 65.78 -46.22 -36.09
C THR A 155 66.41 -46.26 -37.47
N SER A 156 66.00 -45.41 -38.42
CA SER A 156 66.55 -45.39 -39.77
C SER A 156 68.01 -44.95 -39.78
N ILE A 157 68.36 -43.88 -39.06
CA ILE A 157 69.74 -43.41 -38.95
C ILE A 157 70.60 -44.44 -38.20
N HIS A 158 70.10 -44.98 -37.09
CA HIS A 158 70.84 -45.98 -36.32
C HIS A 158 71.08 -47.25 -37.13
N ALA A 159 70.05 -47.77 -37.82
CA ALA A 159 70.17 -48.93 -38.71
C ALA A 159 71.12 -48.64 -39.88
N TYR A 160 71.05 -47.46 -40.49
CA TYR A 160 71.94 -47.07 -41.58
C TYR A 160 73.40 -47.01 -41.11
N ILE A 161 73.69 -46.34 -40.00
CA ILE A 161 75.05 -46.26 -39.44
C ILE A 161 75.54 -47.66 -39.05
N HIS A 162 74.71 -48.45 -38.36
CA HIS A 162 75.09 -49.79 -37.91
C HIS A 162 75.38 -50.72 -39.09
N THR A 163 74.52 -50.75 -40.11
CA THR A 163 74.72 -51.56 -41.31
C THR A 163 75.92 -51.09 -42.13
N TYR A 164 76.11 -49.79 -42.28
CA TYR A 164 77.28 -49.22 -42.97
C TYR A 164 78.58 -49.57 -42.25
N MET A 165 78.65 -49.39 -40.93
CA MET A 165 79.83 -49.75 -40.14
C MET A 165 80.09 -51.26 -40.16
N HIS A 166 79.05 -52.08 -40.02
CA HIS A 166 79.18 -53.53 -40.06
C HIS A 166 79.65 -54.03 -41.44
N THR A 167 79.07 -53.52 -42.53
CA THR A 167 79.50 -53.88 -43.89
C THR A 167 80.91 -53.38 -44.19
N TYR A 168 81.26 -52.17 -43.76
CA TYR A 168 82.62 -51.63 -43.92
C TYR A 168 83.66 -52.50 -43.21
N ILE A 169 83.42 -52.89 -41.95
CA ILE A 169 84.30 -53.80 -41.20
C ILE A 169 84.37 -55.16 -41.89
N LEU A 170 83.25 -55.70 -42.36
CA LEU A 170 83.18 -57.01 -43.00
C LEU A 170 83.95 -57.03 -44.32
N VAL A 171 83.83 -55.99 -45.15
CA VAL A 171 84.59 -55.83 -46.40
C VAL A 171 86.09 -55.64 -46.11
N LEU A 172 86.46 -54.88 -45.08
CA LEU A 172 87.87 -54.71 -44.69
C LEU A 172 88.49 -56.04 -44.18
N SER A 173 87.68 -56.97 -43.69
CA SER A 173 88.10 -58.28 -43.19
C SER A 173 88.16 -59.38 -44.26
N MET A 174 87.77 -59.10 -45.51
CA MET A 174 87.81 -60.09 -46.61
C MET A 174 89.21 -60.17 -47.26
N PRO A 175 89.81 -61.37 -47.41
CA PRO A 175 91.11 -61.51 -48.08
C PRO A 175 90.98 -61.41 -49.61
N MET A 176 91.84 -60.61 -50.24
CA MET A 176 91.97 -60.50 -51.71
C MET A 176 92.49 -61.81 -52.32
N SER A 177 91.67 -62.50 -53.12
CA SER A 177 92.15 -63.56 -54.01
C SER A 177 92.33 -63.03 -55.44
N THR A 178 93.55 -63.18 -55.96
CA THR A 178 93.97 -62.75 -57.30
C THR A 178 93.64 -63.81 -58.37
N ASN A 179 93.17 -63.31 -59.52
CA ASN A 179 92.91 -64.00 -60.79
C ASN A 179 94.10 -64.75 -61.39
N TRP A 180 93.77 -65.54 -62.45
CA TRP A 180 94.55 -65.93 -63.66
C TRP A 180 94.93 -67.43 -63.73
N LEU A 181 94.75 -68.20 -64.82
CA LEU A 181 94.63 -67.95 -66.28
C LEU A 181 93.88 -69.13 -66.99
N PRO A 182 93.54 -69.02 -68.31
CA PRO A 182 92.49 -69.76 -69.03
C PRO A 182 92.97 -70.84 -70.04
N SER A 183 91.98 -71.50 -70.66
CA SER A 183 91.98 -72.36 -71.90
C SER A 183 92.84 -73.62 -71.83
N VAL A 184 92.32 -74.84 -72.01
CA VAL A 184 91.30 -75.40 -72.94
C VAL A 184 90.35 -76.33 -72.18
#